data_AF-A0A1H9N083-F1
#
_entry.id   AF-A0A1H9N083-F1
#
_cell.length_a   1.000
_cell.length_b   1.000
_cell.length_c   1.000
_cell.angle_alpha   90.00
_cell.angle_beta   90.00
_cell.angle_gamma   90.00
#
_symmetry.space_group_name_H-M   'P 1'
#
loop_
_entity.id
_entity.type
_entity.pdbx_description
1 polymer ?
#
loop_
_entity_poly.entity_id
_entity_poly.type
_entity_poly.pdbx_seq_one_letter_code
_entity_poly.pdbx_strand_id
1 'polypeptide(L)'
;MFPVIVSRVSLRHRQGTKDYHLLRLTAADGTSVVVNRWGKAEAWGQTKVDRYANSLDAERNYNSKLRQKENGGYERELTKLNTTVVDLDALKGALGAWWTVMGKTLVDMLGGGISKVSDDAFAAEPEPEVTVADRVAANPDWGLF
;
A
#
# COMPACT_ATOMS: atom_id res chain seq x y z
N MET A 1 -1.75 -12.61 2.75
CA MET A 1 -1.69 -11.18 3.15
C MET A 1 -1.31 -10.30 1.97
N PHE A 2 -0.25 -10.62 1.24
CA PHE A 2 0.08 -9.95 -0.02
C PHE A 2 -0.90 -10.31 -1.14
N PRO A 3 -1.04 -9.48 -2.18
CA PRO A 3 -0.42 -8.15 -2.33
C PRO A 3 -0.94 -7.11 -1.33
N VAL A 4 -0.11 -6.12 -1.00
CA VAL A 4 -0.49 -4.96 -0.18
C VAL A 4 -0.37 -3.69 -1.03
N ILE A 5 -1.41 -2.86 -1.02
CA ILE A 5 -1.39 -1.54 -1.65
C ILE A 5 -0.99 -0.52 -0.59
N VAL A 6 0.10 0.19 -0.86
CA VAL A 6 0.63 1.27 -0.02
C VAL A 6 0.27 2.60 -0.66
N SER A 7 -0.47 3.46 0.05
CA SER A 7 -0.80 4.82 -0.36
C SER A 7 -0.20 5.83 0.62
N ARG A 8 0.68 6.73 0.16
CA ARG A 8 1.35 7.73 1.03
C ARG A 8 1.20 9.15 0.50
N VAL A 9 0.90 10.09 1.40
CA VAL A 9 0.93 11.53 1.14
C VAL A 9 1.66 12.23 2.30
N SER A 10 2.53 13.18 1.96
CA SER A 10 3.17 14.09 2.91
C SER A 10 2.66 15.50 2.69
N LEU A 11 2.30 16.15 3.79
CA LEU A 11 1.78 17.49 3.84
C LEU A 11 2.66 18.35 4.76
N ARG A 12 2.96 19.57 4.34
CA ARG A 12 3.69 20.55 5.15
C ARG A 12 2.79 21.74 5.43
N HIS A 13 2.76 22.21 6.66
CA HIS A 13 2.01 23.41 7.02
C HIS A 13 2.61 24.63 6.30
N ARG A 14 1.80 25.59 5.86
CA ARG A 14 2.25 26.80 5.14
C ARG A 14 3.33 27.61 5.85
N GLN A 15 3.33 27.59 7.18
CA GLN A 15 4.36 28.25 7.98
C GLN A 15 5.69 27.47 8.02
N GLY A 16 5.76 26.28 7.42
CA GLY A 16 6.95 25.43 7.38
C GLY A 16 7.31 24.74 8.70
N THR A 17 6.53 24.97 9.76
CA THR A 17 6.85 24.55 11.14
C THR A 17 6.33 23.16 11.53
N LYS A 18 5.41 22.59 10.75
CA LYS A 18 4.73 21.33 11.07
C LYS A 18 4.59 20.46 9.83
N ASP A 19 4.77 19.17 10.04
CA ASP A 19 4.57 18.15 9.01
C ASP A 19 3.41 17.25 9.41
N TYR A 20 2.68 16.78 8.40
CA TYR A 20 1.60 15.82 8.54
C TYR A 20 1.74 14.76 7.45
N HIS A 21 1.81 13.50 7.84
CA HIS A 21 1.94 12.39 6.90
C HIS A 21 0.77 11.43 7.05
N LEU A 22 0.25 11.01 5.91
CA LEU A 22 -0.84 10.07 5.77
C LEU A 22 -0.34 8.83 5.04
N LEU A 23 -0.44 7.69 5.69
CA LEU A 23 -0.14 6.38 5.13
C LEU A 23 -1.40 5.52 5.20
N ARG A 24 -1.71 4.80 4.13
CA ARG A 24 -2.73 3.76 4.11
C ARG A 24 -2.10 2.49 3.54
N LEU A 25 -2.34 1.38 4.23
CA LEU A 25 -2.00 0.04 3.80
C LEU A 25 -3.28 -0.75 3.61
N THR A 26 -3.43 -1.42 2.49
CA THR A 26 -4.59 -2.26 2.18
C THR A 26 -4.10 -3.63 1.74
N ALA A 27 -4.42 -4.66 2.52
CA ALA A 27 -4.11 -6.04 2.18
C ALA A 27 -5.11 -6.60 1.15
N ALA A 28 -4.74 -7.73 0.54
CA ALA A 28 -5.54 -8.39 -0.50
C ALA A 28 -6.95 -8.83 -0.03
N ASP A 29 -7.10 -9.10 1.26
CA ASP A 29 -8.37 -9.47 1.90
C ASP A 29 -9.28 -8.27 2.19
N GLY A 30 -8.83 -7.05 1.88
CA GLY A 30 -9.54 -5.79 2.15
C GLY A 30 -9.26 -5.19 3.53
N THR A 31 -8.60 -5.92 4.43
CA THR A 31 -8.16 -5.38 5.72
C THR A 31 -7.22 -4.21 5.47
N SER A 32 -7.44 -3.10 6.17
CA SER A 32 -6.70 -1.87 5.93
C SER A 32 -6.28 -1.18 7.21
N VAL A 33 -5.13 -0.50 7.15
CA VAL A 33 -4.59 0.29 8.25
C VAL A 33 -4.31 1.69 7.71
N VAL A 34 -4.78 2.71 8.44
CA VAL A 34 -4.46 4.11 8.17
C VAL A 34 -3.60 4.62 9.30
N VAL A 35 -2.49 5.28 8.93
CA VAL A 35 -1.57 5.89 9.87
C VAL A 35 -1.51 7.38 9.62
N ASN A 36 -1.77 8.13 10.68
CA ASN A 36 -1.71 9.58 10.74
C ASN A 36 -0.51 9.96 11.59
N ARG A 37 0.52 10.58 11.02
CA ARG A 37 1.69 11.10 11.74
C ARG A 37 1.70 12.63 11.67
N TRP A 38 1.96 13.31 12.79
CA TRP A 38 2.08 14.77 12.81
C TRP A 38 3.08 15.26 13.84
N GLY A 39 3.73 16.38 13.56
CA GLY A 39 4.71 16.94 14.49
C GLY A 39 5.30 18.25 14.02
N LYS A 40 6.35 18.68 14.74
CA LYS A 40 7.25 19.72 14.25
C LYS A 40 7.90 19.23 12.95
N ALA A 41 8.15 20.15 12.02
CA ALA A 41 8.83 19.83 10.78
C ALA A 41 10.16 19.10 11.05
N GLU A 42 10.46 18.09 10.23
CA GLU A 42 11.66 17.24 10.31
C GLU A 42 11.78 16.35 11.57
N ALA A 43 10.88 16.48 12.55
CA ALA A 43 10.82 15.61 13.72
C ALA A 43 9.79 14.50 13.53
N TRP A 44 10.01 13.31 14.13
CA TRP A 44 9.03 12.22 14.02
C TRP A 44 7.64 12.61 14.54
N GLY A 45 7.56 13.26 15.70
CA GLY A 45 6.29 13.70 16.26
C GLY A 45 5.41 12.57 16.78
N GLN A 46 4.09 12.80 16.78
CA GLN A 46 3.08 11.88 17.27
C GLN A 46 2.47 11.07 16.13
N THR A 47 2.01 9.86 16.44
CA THR A 47 1.39 8.96 15.46
C THR A 47 0.10 8.36 16.01
N LYS A 48 -0.91 8.25 15.16
CA LYS A 48 -2.16 7.53 15.42
C LYS A 48 -2.37 6.49 14.33
N VAL A 49 -2.66 5.26 14.73
CA VAL A 49 -2.97 4.16 13.83
C VAL A 49 -4.43 3.79 14.02
N ASP A 50 -5.16 3.69 12.91
CA ASP A 50 -6.56 3.29 12.87
C ASP A 50 -6.67 2.05 11.97
N ARG A 51 -7.24 0.96 12.51
CA ARG A 51 -7.47 -0.30 11.77
C ARG A 51 -8.90 -0.32 11.25
N TYR A 52 -9.06 -0.85 10.04
CA TYR A 52 -10.32 -1.00 9.35
C TYR A 52 -10.46 -2.42 8.81
N ALA A 53 -11.65 -3.00 8.96
CA ALA A 53 -11.98 -4.29 8.35
C ALA A 53 -12.24 -4.18 6.84
N ASN A 54 -12.55 -2.98 6.34
CA ASN A 54 -12.89 -2.72 4.94
C ASN A 54 -12.00 -1.59 4.38
N SER A 55 -11.48 -1.80 3.17
CA SER A 55 -10.65 -0.84 2.45
C SER A 55 -11.40 0.46 2.11
N LEU A 56 -12.71 0.37 1.90
CA LEU A 56 -13.54 1.51 1.55
C LEU A 56 -13.69 2.49 2.72
N ASP A 57 -13.83 1.99 3.95
CA ASP A 57 -13.90 2.84 5.15
C ASP A 57 -12.54 3.45 5.47
N ALA A 58 -11.46 2.69 5.29
CA ALA A 58 -10.10 3.21 5.38
C ALA A 58 -9.86 4.33 4.35
N GLU A 59 -10.32 4.16 3.11
CA GLU A 59 -10.22 5.16 2.07
C GLU A 59 -10.99 6.44 2.41
N ARG A 60 -12.24 6.30 2.87
CA ARG A 60 -13.05 7.44 3.31
C ARG A 60 -12.36 8.21 4.42
N ASN A 61 -11.82 7.53 5.42
CA ASN A 61 -11.09 8.18 6.51
C ASN A 61 -9.83 8.90 6.00
N TYR A 62 -9.03 8.20 5.19
CA TYR A 62 -7.81 8.73 4.58
C TYR A 62 -8.08 10.02 3.78
N ASN A 63 -9.06 9.97 2.86
CA ASN A 63 -9.43 11.10 2.01
C ASN A 63 -10.06 12.24 2.82
N SER A 64 -10.85 11.93 3.85
CA SER A 64 -11.43 12.92 4.77
C SER A 64 -10.34 13.68 5.52
N LYS A 65 -9.33 12.97 6.06
CA LYS A 65 -8.19 13.59 6.75
C LYS A 65 -7.32 14.42 5.81
N LEU A 66 -7.07 13.93 4.60
CA LEU A 66 -6.34 14.68 3.59
C LEU A 66 -7.02 16.02 3.30
N ARG A 67 -8.31 16.01 2.96
CA ARG A 67 -9.11 17.23 2.71
C ARG A 67 -9.15 18.15 3.91
N GLN A 68 -9.34 17.59 5.12
CA GLN A 68 -9.35 18.36 6.36
C GLN A 68 -8.04 19.14 6.56
N LYS A 69 -6.89 18.53 6.25
CA LYS A 69 -5.58 19.16 6.44
C LYS A 69 -5.25 20.16 5.35
N GLU A 70 -5.62 19.88 4.11
CA GLU A 70 -5.48 20.83 3.00
C GLU A 70 -6.26 22.13 3.26
N ASN A 71 -7.51 21.98 3.69
CA ASN A 71 -8.34 23.12 4.08
C ASN A 71 -7.83 23.80 5.36
N GLY A 72 -7.04 23.10 6.17
CA GLY A 72 -6.44 23.56 7.42
C GLY A 72 -5.06 24.21 7.26
N GLY A 73 -4.67 24.64 6.06
CA GLY A 73 -3.41 25.35 5.82
C GLY A 73 -2.19 24.46 5.64
N TYR A 74 -2.38 23.20 5.28
CA TYR A 74 -1.31 22.32 4.83
C TYR A 74 -1.27 22.23 3.30
N GLU A 75 -0.07 22.03 2.77
CA GLU A 75 0.22 21.90 1.35
C GLU A 75 0.89 20.56 1.06
N ARG A 76 0.63 19.97 -0.10
CA ARG A 76 1.22 18.68 -0.49
C ARG A 76 2.69 18.88 -0.85
N GLU A 77 3.56 18.17 -0.15
CA GLU A 77 4.98 18.08 -0.48
C GLU A 77 5.27 16.80 -1.29
N LEU A 78 4.61 15.70 -0.93
CA LEU A 78 4.71 14.44 -1.65
C LEU A 78 3.34 14.03 -2.19
N THR A 79 3.24 13.93 -3.51
CA THR A 79 2.05 13.43 -4.21
C THR A 79 1.83 11.95 -3.92
N LYS A 80 0.55 11.54 -3.87
CA LYS A 80 0.08 10.18 -3.55
C LYS A 80 0.89 9.12 -4.30
N LEU A 81 1.78 8.42 -3.60
CA LEU A 81 2.43 7.23 -4.12
C LEU A 81 1.52 6.05 -3.79
N ASN A 82 0.96 5.44 -4.84
CA ASN A 82 0.30 4.15 -4.76
C ASN A 82 1.26 3.08 -5.26
N THR A 83 1.68 2.18 -4.39
CA THR A 83 2.61 1.10 -4.73
C THR A 83 2.01 -0.22 -4.29
N THR A 84 1.83 -1.14 -5.24
CA THR A 84 1.46 -2.51 -4.93
C THR A 84 2.72 -3.29 -4.62
N VAL A 85 2.80 -3.88 -3.43
CA VAL A 85 3.92 -4.72 -3.00
C VAL A 85 3.45 -6.16 -2.87
N VAL A 86 4.25 -7.09 -3.38
CA VAL A 86 3.90 -8.53 -3.47
C VAL A 86 4.59 -9.38 -2.41
N ASP A 87 5.60 -8.83 -1.74
CA ASP A 87 6.37 -9.51 -0.70
C ASP A 87 6.74 -8.56 0.45
N LEU A 88 7.34 -9.13 1.50
CA LEU A 88 7.68 -8.41 2.72
C LEU A 88 8.85 -7.44 2.53
N ASP A 89 9.84 -7.77 1.71
CA ASP A 89 11.02 -6.93 1.52
C ASP A 89 10.70 -5.71 0.65
N ALA A 90 9.84 -5.88 -0.36
CA ALA A 90 9.21 -4.80 -1.10
C ALA A 90 8.38 -3.90 -0.17
N LEU A 91 7.66 -4.47 0.80
CA LEU A 91 6.93 -3.70 1.81
C LEU A 91 7.89 -2.91 2.72
N LYS A 92 8.99 -3.50 3.17
CA LYS A 92 10.04 -2.81 3.95
C LYS A 92 10.59 -1.62 3.17
N GLY A 93 10.94 -1.84 1.90
CA GLY A 93 11.45 -0.80 1.00
C GLY A 93 10.44 0.33 0.79
N ALA A 94 9.16 -0.01 0.54
CA ALA A 94 8.10 0.97 0.32
C ALA A 94 7.81 1.82 1.57
N LEU A 95 7.91 1.23 2.77
CA LEU A 95 7.69 1.93 4.03
C LEU A 95 8.90 2.76 4.48
N GLY A 96 10.13 2.33 4.19
CA GLY A 96 11.35 3.04 4.54
C GLY A 96 11.41 3.35 6.04
N ALA A 97 11.55 4.63 6.42
CA ALA A 97 11.62 5.05 7.82
C ALA A 97 10.39 4.61 8.67
N TRP A 98 9.22 4.41 8.05
CA TRP A 98 8.03 3.89 8.74
C TRP A 98 8.19 2.46 9.18
N TRP A 99 8.97 1.66 8.44
CA TRP A 99 9.26 0.29 8.80
C TRP A 99 10.05 0.21 10.10
N THR A 100 11.09 1.04 10.25
CA THR A 100 11.95 1.04 11.44
C THR A 100 11.17 1.40 12.71
N VAL A 101 10.21 2.32 12.62
CA VAL A 101 9.45 2.77 13.79
C VAL A 101 8.25 1.86 14.09
N MET A 102 7.57 1.35 13.06
CA MET A 102 6.25 0.72 13.23
C MET A 102 6.01 -0.54 12.39
N GLY A 103 7.01 -1.02 11.64
CA GLY A 103 6.85 -2.08 10.64
C GLY A 103 6.17 -3.33 11.19
N LYS A 104 6.67 -3.86 12.32
CA LYS A 104 6.07 -5.02 12.99
C LYS A 104 4.61 -4.78 13.38
N THR A 105 4.32 -3.65 14.02
CA THR A 105 2.96 -3.30 14.46
C THR A 105 2.00 -3.19 13.29
N LEU A 106 2.42 -2.60 12.18
CA LEU A 106 1.59 -2.44 10.98
C LEU A 106 1.29 -3.80 10.32
N VAL A 107 2.27 -4.69 10.26
CA VAL A 107 2.10 -6.05 9.73
C VAL A 107 1.16 -6.87 10.63
N ASP A 108 1.37 -6.84 11.94
CA ASP A 108 0.51 -7.51 12.92
C ASP A 108 -0.94 -6.99 12.83
N MET A 109 -1.14 -5.68 12.66
CA MET A 109 -2.47 -5.06 12.53
C MET A 109 -3.17 -5.38 11.20
N LEU A 110 -2.42 -5.63 10.13
CA LEU A 110 -2.98 -6.09 8.85
C LEU A 110 -3.35 -7.58 8.89
N GLY A 111 -3.09 -8.29 10.00
CA GLY A 111 -3.44 -9.69 10.18
C GLY A 111 -2.40 -10.68 9.66
N GLY A 112 -1.22 -10.21 9.24
CA GLY A 112 -0.08 -11.08 9.00
C GLY A 112 0.71 -11.27 10.28
N GLY A 113 0.79 -12.50 10.80
CA GLY A 113 1.93 -12.83 11.64
C GLY A 113 3.21 -12.68 10.81
N ILE A 114 4.31 -12.21 11.42
CA ILE A 114 5.64 -12.31 10.80
C ILE A 114 6.06 -13.79 10.83
N SER A 115 5.44 -14.62 10.00
CA SER A 115 5.99 -15.92 9.65
C SER A 115 7.20 -15.64 8.77
N LYS A 116 8.38 -16.14 9.16
CA LYS A 116 9.57 -16.16 8.29
C LYS A 116 9.14 -16.81 6.96
N VAL A 117 9.01 -16.02 5.90
CA VAL A 117 8.86 -16.56 4.56
C VAL A 117 10.25 -17.05 4.18
N SER A 118 10.43 -18.38 4.14
CA SER A 118 11.61 -18.99 3.54
C SER A 118 11.59 -18.72 2.04
N ASP A 119 12.75 -18.36 1.48
CA ASP A 119 12.96 -17.93 0.08
C ASP A 119 12.64 -19.00 -1.00
N ASP A 120 12.08 -20.15 -0.65
CA ASP A 120 11.96 -21.33 -1.53
C ASP A 120 10.61 -21.49 -2.25
N ALA A 121 9.70 -20.51 -2.22
CA ALA A 121 8.31 -20.74 -2.65
C ALA A 121 7.88 -20.16 -4.03
N PHE A 122 8.79 -19.61 -4.85
CA PHE A 122 8.42 -19.15 -6.19
C PHE A 122 9.45 -19.53 -7.26
N ALA A 123 9.61 -20.84 -7.48
CA ALA A 123 9.83 -21.31 -8.84
C ALA A 123 8.49 -21.13 -9.58
N ALA A 124 8.29 -19.97 -10.21
CA ALA A 124 7.21 -19.81 -11.16
C ALA A 124 7.47 -20.78 -12.31
N GLU A 125 6.74 -21.89 -12.34
CA GLU A 125 6.70 -22.75 -13.52
C GLU A 125 6.26 -21.88 -14.70
N PRO A 126 7.04 -21.82 -15.81
CA PRO A 126 6.63 -21.05 -16.97
C PRO A 126 5.31 -21.63 -17.50
N GLU A 127 4.29 -20.78 -17.65
CA GLU A 127 3.02 -21.20 -18.24
C GLU A 127 3.26 -21.84 -19.61
N PRO A 128 2.56 -22.93 -19.96
CA PRO A 128 2.75 -23.59 -21.24
C PRO A 128 2.38 -22.63 -22.37
N GLU A 129 3.30 -22.42 -23.31
CA GLU A 129 3.04 -21.65 -24.53
C GLU A 129 1.86 -22.28 -25.28
N VAL A 130 0.73 -21.57 -25.32
CA VAL A 130 -0.43 -21.98 -26.13
C VAL A 130 -0.04 -21.87 -27.59
N THR A 131 0.08 -23.01 -28.27
CA THR A 131 0.51 -23.05 -29.65
C THR A 131 -0.62 -22.60 -30.58
N VAL A 132 -0.27 -22.15 -31.80
CA VAL A 132 -1.26 -21.75 -32.82
C VAL A 132 -2.23 -22.90 -33.15
N ALA A 133 -1.77 -24.15 -33.01
CA ALA A 133 -2.60 -25.34 -33.22
C ALA A 133 -3.77 -25.43 -32.21
N ASP A 134 -3.55 -25.04 -30.96
CA ASP A 134 -4.58 -25.05 -29.91
C ASP A 134 -5.67 -24.01 -30.16
N ARG A 135 -5.31 -22.87 -30.77
CA ARG A 135 -6.26 -21.81 -31.12
C ARG A 135 -7.15 -22.18 -32.31
N VAL A 136 -6.63 -22.95 -33.27
CA VAL A 136 -7.39 -23.41 -34.44
C VAL A 136 -8.37 -24.52 -34.06
N ALA A 137 -8.02 -25.40 -33.13
CA ALA A 137 -8.91 -26.45 -32.62
C ALA A 137 -10.14 -25.87 -31.89
N ALA A 138 -10.02 -24.69 -31.27
CA ALA A 138 -11.10 -24.02 -30.55
C ALA A 138 -12.05 -23.20 -31.44
N ASN A 139 -11.69 -22.93 -32.71
CA ASN A 139 -12.49 -22.13 -33.64
C ASN A 139 -12.33 -22.66 -35.09
N PRO A 140 -13.10 -23.71 -35.47
CA PRO A 140 -12.97 -24.33 -36.79
C PRO A 140 -13.38 -23.43 -37.98
N ASP A 141 -14.03 -22.29 -37.73
CA ASP A 141 -14.50 -21.37 -38.78
C ASP A 141 -13.41 -20.42 -39.34
N TRP A 142 -12.19 -20.45 -38.83
CA TRP A 142 -11.10 -19.55 -39.27
C TRP A 142 -10.24 -20.15 -40.41
N GLY A 143 -10.62 -21.31 -40.95
CA GLY A 143 -9.85 -22.06 -41.96
C GLY A 143 -10.30 -21.92 -43.41
N LEU A 144 -11.10 -20.91 -43.77
CA LEU A 144 -11.55 -20.70 -45.14
C LEU A 144 -11.55 -19.22 -45.54
N PHE A 145 -10.38 -18.56 -45.56
CA PHE A 145 -10.09 -17.42 -46.44
C PHE A 145 -8.58 -17.31 -46.68
#